data_AF-A0AB32WFV1-F1
#
_entry.id   AF-A0AB32WFV1-F1
#
_cell.length_a   1.000
_cell.length_b   1.000
_cell.length_c   1.000
_cell.angle_alpha   90.00
_cell.angle_beta   90.00
_cell.angle_gamma   90.00
#
_symmetry.space_group_name_H-M   'P 1'
#
loop_
_entity.id
_entity.type
_entity.pdbx_description
1 polymer ?
#
loop_
_entity_poly.entity_id
_entity_poly.type
_entity_poly.pdbx_seq_one_letter_code
_entity_poly.pdbx_strand_id
1 'polypeptide(L)'
;MSVAVLDGNTVTGFIEAKEAFGNCVDEYFKMLDSNGDGGISRDELEEGLGRIFTMELESKTEENIDRFYSTIFERFDEDRDGRIDCNEFESLMREIMLAMARGIGDLSIIVALDQDSLLMMAVKHELAGT
;
A
#
# COMPACT_ATOMS: atom_id res chain seq x y z
N MET A 1 5.87 -4.29 -14.70
CA MET A 1 6.61 -5.30 -13.91
C MET A 1 8.11 -5.30 -14.19
N SER A 2 8.92 -5.18 -13.15
CA SER A 2 10.39 -5.30 -13.18
C SER A 2 10.88 -5.98 -11.91
N VAL A 3 12.02 -6.67 -12.04
CA VAL A 3 12.59 -7.44 -10.95
C VAL A 3 13.47 -6.53 -10.09
N ALA A 4 13.23 -6.54 -8.78
CA ALA A 4 13.95 -5.76 -7.80
C ALA A 4 14.40 -6.65 -6.63
N VAL A 5 15.52 -6.29 -6.01
CA VAL A 5 15.90 -6.83 -4.71
C VAL A 5 15.22 -5.97 -3.66
N LEU A 6 14.54 -6.62 -2.71
CA LEU A 6 13.84 -5.97 -1.61
C LEU A 6 14.34 -6.56 -0.30
N ASP A 7 14.71 -5.70 0.64
CA ASP A 7 15.04 -6.09 2.01
C ASP A 7 14.24 -5.29 3.05
N GLY A 8 14.27 -5.77 4.29
CA GLY A 8 13.57 -5.11 5.39
C GLY A 8 14.05 -3.68 5.62
N ASN A 9 15.34 -3.41 5.43
CA ASN A 9 15.92 -2.09 5.61
C ASN A 9 15.49 -1.12 4.52
N THR A 10 15.47 -1.52 3.23
CA THR A 10 14.92 -0.73 2.11
C THR A 10 13.53 -0.22 2.44
N VAL A 11 12.66 -1.13 2.88
CA VAL A 11 11.25 -0.80 3.17
C VAL A 11 11.16 0.11 4.40
N THR A 12 11.89 -0.17 5.47
CA THR A 12 11.88 0.70 6.65
C THR A 12 12.47 2.09 6.37
N GLY A 13 13.55 2.18 5.59
CA GLY A 13 14.18 3.45 5.23
C GLY A 13 13.27 4.31 4.36
N PHE A 14 12.48 3.69 3.49
CA PHE A 14 11.44 4.39 2.73
C PHE A 14 10.32 4.92 3.64
N ILE A 15 9.84 4.12 4.59
CA ILE A 15 8.83 4.58 5.58
C ILE A 15 9.36 5.73 6.44
N GLU A 16 10.65 5.72 6.79
CA GLU A 16 11.28 6.80 7.55
C GLU A 16 11.45 8.08 6.72
N ALA A 17 11.56 7.95 5.40
CA ALA A 17 11.57 9.06 4.46
C ALA A 17 10.16 9.67 4.28
N LYS A 18 9.65 10.31 5.33
CA LYS A 18 8.29 10.90 5.40
C LYS A 18 7.89 11.72 4.18
N GLU A 19 8.82 12.43 3.55
CA GLU A 19 8.54 13.24 2.37
C GLU A 19 8.29 12.37 1.12
N ALA A 20 9.18 11.41 0.84
CA ALA A 20 9.02 10.50 -0.30
C ALA A 20 7.83 9.55 -0.10
N PHE A 21 7.68 9.03 1.12
CA PHE A 21 6.57 8.17 1.51
C PHE A 21 5.24 8.93 1.43
N GLY A 22 5.14 10.10 2.07
CA GLY A 22 3.93 10.92 2.06
C GLY A 22 3.52 11.34 0.65
N ASN A 23 4.47 11.74 -0.21
CA ASN A 23 4.16 12.06 -1.62
C ASN A 23 3.65 10.84 -2.39
N CYS A 24 4.26 9.65 -2.20
CA CYS A 24 3.77 8.44 -2.86
C CYS A 24 2.37 8.07 -2.36
N VAL A 25 2.16 8.08 -1.04
CA VAL A 25 0.87 7.79 -0.42
C VAL A 25 -0.20 8.75 -0.93
N ASP A 26 0.10 10.05 -1.02
CA ASP A 26 -0.83 11.07 -1.53
C ASP A 26 -1.17 10.85 -3.02
N GLU A 27 -0.21 10.46 -3.86
CA GLU A 27 -0.50 10.10 -5.25
C GLU A 27 -1.40 8.87 -5.35
N TYR A 28 -1.14 7.85 -4.52
CA TYR A 28 -1.97 6.65 -4.45
C TYR A 28 -3.37 6.96 -3.90
N PHE A 29 -3.46 7.81 -2.88
CA PHE A 29 -4.71 8.27 -2.30
C PHE A 29 -5.55 8.96 -3.37
N LYS A 30 -4.98 9.89 -4.12
CA LYS A 30 -5.64 10.57 -5.25
C LYS A 30 -6.02 9.64 -6.39
N MET A 31 -5.27 8.55 -6.57
CA MET A 31 -5.60 7.55 -7.57
C MET A 31 -6.80 6.68 -7.17
N LEU A 32 -7.02 6.50 -5.85
CA LEU A 32 -8.18 5.80 -5.29
C LEU A 32 -9.41 6.70 -5.16
N ASP A 33 -9.22 7.92 -4.65
CA ASP A 33 -10.25 8.96 -4.48
C ASP A 33 -10.69 9.50 -5.85
N SER A 34 -11.51 8.71 -6.53
CA SER A 34 -11.99 8.99 -7.88
C SER A 34 -13.00 10.14 -7.89
N ASN A 35 -13.72 10.32 -6.78
CA ASN A 35 -14.73 11.36 -6.63
C ASN A 35 -14.13 12.71 -6.14
N GLY A 36 -12.94 12.70 -5.55
CA GLY A 36 -12.19 13.88 -5.10
C GLY A 36 -12.75 14.51 -3.82
N ASP A 37 -13.45 13.75 -2.98
CA ASP A 37 -14.05 14.23 -1.74
C ASP A 37 -13.11 14.17 -0.53
N GLY A 38 -11.88 13.70 -0.74
CA GLY A 38 -10.85 13.62 0.28
C GLY A 38 -11.00 12.43 1.22
N GLY A 39 -11.82 11.43 0.87
CA GLY A 39 -11.94 10.17 1.61
C GLY A 39 -12.22 8.98 0.69
N ILE A 40 -11.50 7.87 0.89
CA ILE A 40 -11.71 6.65 0.11
C ILE A 40 -12.93 5.91 0.66
N SER A 41 -13.97 5.80 -0.15
CA SER A 41 -15.17 5.02 0.16
C SER A 41 -14.92 3.52 -0.05
N ARG A 42 -15.80 2.66 0.48
CA ARG A 42 -15.70 1.19 0.28
C ARG A 42 -15.62 0.80 -1.19
N ASP A 43 -16.46 1.39 -2.03
CA ASP A 43 -16.50 1.14 -3.47
C ASP A 43 -15.18 1.54 -4.16
N GLU A 44 -14.59 2.67 -3.76
CA GLU A 44 -13.31 3.17 -4.29
C GLU A 44 -12.13 2.31 -3.84
N LEU A 45 -12.18 1.83 -2.59
CA LEU A 45 -11.20 0.88 -2.10
C LEU A 45 -11.30 -0.45 -2.84
N GLU A 46 -12.50 -0.98 -3.05
CA GLU A 46 -12.69 -2.24 -3.79
C GLU A 46 -12.17 -2.15 -5.24
N GLU A 47 -12.47 -1.05 -5.93
CA GLU A 47 -12.01 -0.84 -7.32
C GLU A 47 -10.50 -0.60 -7.41
N GLY A 48 -9.91 0.05 -6.40
CA GLY A 48 -8.53 0.51 -6.45
C GLY A 48 -7.52 -0.35 -5.68
N LEU A 49 -7.90 -1.10 -4.65
CA LEU A 49 -6.98 -1.93 -3.87
C LEU A 49 -6.35 -3.03 -4.72
N GLY A 50 -7.07 -3.57 -5.71
CA GLY A 50 -6.53 -4.52 -6.70
C GLY A 50 -5.47 -3.91 -7.64
N ARG A 51 -5.41 -2.58 -7.74
CA ARG A 51 -4.40 -1.85 -8.51
C ARG A 51 -3.14 -1.58 -7.67
N ILE A 52 -3.32 -1.32 -6.36
CA ILE A 52 -2.23 -1.03 -5.42
C ILE A 52 -1.53 -2.30 -4.96
N PHE A 53 -2.31 -3.24 -4.43
CA PHE A 53 -1.84 -4.57 -4.14
C PHE A 53 -2.05 -5.36 -5.41
N THR A 54 -0.96 -5.60 -6.15
CA THR A 54 -0.89 -6.64 -7.20
C THR A 54 -1.03 -8.04 -6.57
N MET A 55 -1.99 -8.21 -5.66
CA MET A 55 -2.52 -9.49 -5.26
C MET A 55 -3.42 -9.91 -6.42
N GLU A 56 -2.90 -10.82 -7.25
CA GLU A 56 -3.74 -11.74 -8.00
C GLU A 56 -4.64 -12.45 -7.00
N LEU A 57 -5.80 -11.85 -6.72
CA LEU A 57 -6.88 -12.50 -5.99
C LEU A 57 -7.63 -13.44 -6.96
N GLU A 58 -6.90 -14.11 -7.84
CA GLU A 58 -7.39 -14.95 -8.94
C GLU A 58 -8.10 -16.24 -8.46
N SER A 59 -8.43 -16.36 -7.17
CA SER A 59 -8.88 -17.63 -6.61
C SER A 59 -9.79 -17.50 -5.39
N LYS A 60 -10.62 -16.45 -5.27
CA LYS A 60 -11.65 -16.41 -4.22
C LYS A 60 -12.99 -15.92 -4.76
N THR A 61 -14.05 -16.63 -4.39
CA THR A 61 -15.45 -16.28 -4.62
C THR A 61 -15.73 -14.85 -4.17
N GLU A 62 -16.62 -14.13 -4.87
CA GLU A 62 -17.01 -12.73 -4.60
C GLU A 62 -17.27 -12.46 -3.10
N GLU A 63 -17.90 -13.39 -2.38
CA GLU A 63 -18.15 -13.29 -0.92
C GLU A 63 -16.90 -13.24 -0.04
N ASN A 64 -15.80 -13.90 -0.44
CA ASN A 64 -14.56 -13.89 0.33
C ASN A 64 -13.75 -12.60 0.07
N ILE A 65 -13.95 -12.00 -1.10
CA ILE A 65 -13.32 -10.76 -1.51
C ILE A 65 -13.98 -9.60 -0.75
N ASP A 66 -15.32 -9.54 -0.78
CA ASP A 66 -16.11 -8.56 -0.04
C ASP A 66 -15.80 -8.58 1.47
N ARG A 67 -15.71 -9.78 2.07
CA ARG A 67 -15.34 -9.91 3.49
C ARG A 67 -13.91 -9.44 3.76
N PHE A 68 -12.98 -9.72 2.86
CA PHE A 68 -11.61 -9.26 2.98
C PHE A 68 -11.56 -7.73 2.91
N TYR A 69 -12.21 -7.12 1.92
CA TYR A 69 -12.32 -5.67 1.80
C TYR A 69 -13.03 -5.03 2.99
N SER A 70 -14.15 -5.58 3.48
CA SER A 70 -14.80 -5.08 4.71
C SER A 70 -13.87 -5.16 5.92
N THR A 71 -13.14 -6.27 6.10
CA THR A 71 -12.24 -6.43 7.25
C THR A 71 -11.08 -5.44 7.19
N ILE A 72 -10.55 -5.24 5.99
CA ILE A 72 -9.52 -4.24 5.69
C ILE A 72 -10.11 -2.85 5.97
N PHE A 73 -11.22 -2.48 5.35
CA PHE A 73 -11.88 -1.19 5.54
C PHE A 73 -12.15 -0.88 7.02
N GLU A 74 -12.80 -1.79 7.76
CA GLU A 74 -13.09 -1.62 9.20
C GLU A 74 -11.84 -1.55 10.09
N ARG A 75 -10.70 -2.05 9.60
CA ARG A 75 -9.42 -1.92 10.30
C ARG A 75 -8.78 -0.56 10.07
N PHE A 76 -9.10 0.08 8.96
CA PHE A 76 -8.40 1.26 8.46
C PHE A 76 -9.18 2.54 8.79
N ASP A 77 -10.51 2.44 8.73
CA ASP A 77 -11.49 3.41 9.23
C ASP A 77 -11.46 3.37 10.78
N GLU A 78 -10.47 4.05 11.38
CA GLU A 78 -10.22 4.07 12.81
C GLU A 78 -11.33 4.84 13.54
N ASP A 79 -11.81 5.93 12.92
CA ASP A 79 -12.85 6.78 13.48
C ASP A 79 -14.28 6.27 13.18
N ARG A 80 -14.42 5.31 12.27
CA ARG A 80 -15.69 4.68 11.86
C ARG A 80 -16.65 5.68 11.21
N ASP A 81 -16.12 6.66 10.50
CA ASP A 81 -16.90 7.62 9.74
C ASP A 81 -17.43 7.03 8.42
N GLY A 82 -16.95 5.83 8.04
CA GLY A 82 -17.34 5.10 6.85
C GLY A 82 -16.54 5.50 5.60
N ARG A 83 -15.42 6.20 5.76
CA ARG A 83 -14.46 6.62 4.74
C ARG A 83 -13.05 6.39 5.30
N ILE A 84 -12.05 6.40 4.43
CA ILE A 84 -10.65 6.37 4.84
C ILE A 84 -10.04 7.70 4.43
N ASP A 85 -9.68 8.53 5.40
CA ASP A 85 -9.04 9.80 5.13
C ASP A 85 -7.56 9.61 4.75
N CYS A 86 -6.90 10.69 4.29
CA CYS A 86 -5.51 10.60 3.86
C CYS A 86 -4.56 10.20 5.01
N ASN A 87 -4.89 10.57 6.26
CA ASN A 87 -4.06 10.23 7.43
C ASN A 87 -4.17 8.74 7.78
N GLU A 88 -5.38 8.19 7.76
CA GLU A 88 -5.67 6.77 7.96
C GLU A 88 -5.03 5.93 6.86
N PHE A 89 -5.15 6.38 5.61
CA PHE A 89 -4.50 5.72 4.47
C PHE A 89 -2.97 5.72 4.58
N GLU A 90 -2.37 6.83 5.02
CA GLU A 90 -0.92 6.91 5.27
C GLU A 90 -0.50 5.96 6.39
N SER A 91 -1.19 6.02 7.54
CA SER A 91 -0.92 5.19 8.71
C SER A 91 -1.00 3.71 8.36
N LEU A 92 -2.00 3.34 7.56
CA LEU A 92 -2.17 2.01 7.04
C LEU A 92 -0.98 1.56 6.17
N MET A 93 -0.70 2.32 5.11
CA MET A 93 0.32 1.93 4.13
C MET A 93 1.65 1.72 4.84
N ARG A 94 1.90 2.55 5.86
CA ARG A 94 3.02 2.43 6.78
C ARG A 94 2.99 1.13 7.58
N GLU A 95 1.87 0.79 8.22
CA GLU A 95 1.73 -0.47 8.97
C GLU A 95 1.93 -1.70 8.09
N ILE A 96 1.34 -1.75 6.89
CA ILE A 96 1.50 -2.89 5.98
C ILE A 96 2.94 -3.03 5.50
N MET A 97 3.55 -1.94 5.02
CA MET A 97 4.95 -1.97 4.60
C MET A 97 5.87 -2.36 5.76
N LEU A 98 5.60 -1.87 6.97
CA LEU A 98 6.38 -2.26 8.16
C LEU A 98 6.19 -3.74 8.52
N ALA A 99 4.98 -4.28 8.40
CA ALA A 99 4.69 -5.70 8.60
C ALA A 99 5.41 -6.57 7.56
N MET A 100 5.45 -6.12 6.29
CA MET A 100 6.24 -6.77 5.24
C MET A 100 7.73 -6.71 5.56
N ALA A 101 8.26 -5.55 5.93
CA ALA A 101 9.66 -5.38 6.33
C ALA A 101 10.04 -6.31 7.48
N ARG A 102 9.18 -6.43 8.50
CA ARG A 102 9.35 -7.36 9.62
C ARG A 102 9.26 -8.82 9.19
N GLY A 103 8.39 -9.15 8.24
CA GLY A 103 8.24 -10.50 7.70
C GLY A 103 9.43 -10.94 6.83
N ILE A 104 10.02 -9.99 6.09
CA ILE A 104 11.24 -10.18 5.30
C ILE A 104 12.46 -10.27 6.25
N GLY A 105 12.51 -9.43 7.27
CA GLY A 105 13.61 -9.37 8.24
C GLY A 105 14.93 -9.02 7.55
N ASP A 106 15.99 -9.74 7.92
CA ASP A 106 17.34 -9.57 7.36
C ASP A 106 17.53 -10.32 6.02
N LEU A 107 16.47 -10.88 5.44
CA LEU A 107 16.56 -11.58 4.16
C LEU A 107 16.43 -10.60 3.00
N SER A 108 17.33 -10.69 2.03
CA SER A 108 17.13 -10.04 0.74
C SER A 108 16.34 -10.99 -0.17
N ILE A 109 15.17 -10.56 -0.62
CA ILE A 109 14.33 -11.32 -1.54
C ILE A 109 14.30 -10.65 -2.92
N ILE A 110 14.15 -11.46 -3.97
CA ILE A 110 13.96 -10.97 -5.33
C ILE A 110 12.47 -11.02 -5.64
N VAL A 111 11.89 -9.85 -5.94
CA VAL A 111 10.46 -9.68 -6.18
C VAL A 111 10.23 -9.04 -7.54
N ALA A 112 9.20 -9.51 -8.25
CA ALA A 112 8.70 -8.84 -9.44
C ALA A 112 7.66 -7.81 -9.00
N LEU A 113 7.97 -6.53 -9.21
CA LEU A 113 7.16 -5.41 -8.77
C LEU A 113 6.71 -4.58 -9.96
N ASP A 114 5.53 -3.98 -9.89
CA ASP A 114 5.15 -3.01 -10.90
C ASP A 114 5.91 -1.69 -10.76
N GLN A 115 6.06 -0.95 -11.86
CA GLN A 115 6.92 0.24 -11.92
C GLN A 115 6.45 1.35 -11.00
N ASP A 116 5.14 1.42 -10.80
CA ASP A 116 4.52 2.43 -9.97
C ASP A 116 4.30 1.94 -8.55
N SER A 117 4.46 0.63 -8.26
CA SER A 117 4.18 0.03 -6.94
C SER A 117 4.97 0.68 -5.79
N LEU A 118 4.36 0.78 -4.60
CA LEU A 118 4.99 1.34 -3.40
C LEU A 118 6.32 0.67 -3.05
N LEU A 119 6.41 -0.66 -3.19
CA LEU A 119 7.65 -1.40 -2.95
C LEU A 119 8.73 -1.07 -3.98
N MET A 120 8.35 -0.81 -5.24
CA MET A 120 9.30 -0.37 -6.26
C MET A 120 9.80 1.05 -5.96
N MET A 121 8.95 1.94 -5.46
CA MET A 121 9.37 3.27 -5.04
C MET A 121 10.33 3.21 -3.85
N ALA A 122 10.13 2.29 -2.90
CA ALA A 122 11.08 2.05 -1.81
C ALA A 122 12.46 1.64 -2.33
N VAL A 123 12.52 0.71 -3.30
CA VAL A 123 13.78 0.29 -3.93
C VAL A 123 14.44 1.44 -4.71
N LYS A 124 13.65 2.22 -5.48
CA LYS A 124 14.15 3.39 -6.20
C LYS A 124 14.72 4.44 -5.26
N HIS A 125 14.08 4.67 -4.11
CA HIS A 125 14.54 5.61 -3.09
C HIS A 125 15.89 5.18 -2.50
N GLU A 126 16.06 3.89 -2.19
CA GLU A 126 17.34 3.37 -1.73
C GLU A 126 18.45 3.50 -2.79
N LEU A 127 18.16 3.13 -4.04
CA LEU A 127 19.11 3.27 -5.16
C LEU A 127 19.48 4.72 -5.47
N ALA A 128 18.58 5.67 -5.22
CA ALA A 128 18.84 7.11 -5.37
C ALA A 128 19.63 7.70 -4.19
N GLY A 129 19.65 7.02 -3.04
CA GLY A 129 20.36 7.42 -1.83
C GLY A 129 21.80 6.89 -1.72
N THR A 130 22.25 6.04 -2.64
CA THR A 130 23.64 5.52 -2.75
C THR A 130 24.47 6.29 -3.76
#